data_AF-A0A2I4HA35-F1
#
_entry.id   AF-A0A2I4HA35-F1
#
_cell.length_a   1.000
_cell.length_b   1.000
_cell.length_c   1.000
_cell.angle_alpha   90.00
_cell.angle_beta   90.00
_cell.angle_gamma   90.00
#
_symmetry.space_group_name_H-M   'P 1'
#
loop_
_entity.id
_entity.type
_entity.pdbx_description
1 polymer ?
#
loop_
_entity_poly.entity_id
_entity_poly.type
_entity_poly.pdbx_seq_one_letter_code
_entity_poly.pdbx_strand_id
1 'polypeptide(L)'
;MYPSDMASWVPDVVMVFFVCFLSLSHTDQAKTNWELTRQENSRFEQQLINLKKSAIKSIHEDGDIYDCIDFYKQPGFNHPFWKNTTIQMKRKLFMDAMKTKTSALSSNLGLKNGGCPYGTVPIMRVDEDDLARPKINSKIYNLRPNIDEEPGYHYAILGTKPDPTRKIDGIQAFFSNFLPKGVSGSQYSSFRMTLSNGLDSLKAGFTVIPLLFKDDKIRLFTHLVMGGRTQCFNQQCPGYIQLSSQIPLGWPLQNISIAGGEQYATKLRLIKDYVSTSWTELVWKLLLNEESVAVGFWPTTIFGQLSEFGNEADWGGEVYSPLDQSSPAMGTGIRPRWKKWDPNYSAHSRLVAIAYGGNSQSEFVNPNDAEVYESDPKSYSILDIGYVKNENIGRVIIYDGRGGLIKPTA
;
A
#
# COMPACT_ATOMS: atom_id res chain seq x y z
N MET A 1 -20.53 16.62 -76.43
CA MET A 1 -20.63 15.15 -76.54
C MET A 1 -19.92 14.58 -75.31
N TYR A 2 -20.69 14.27 -74.26
CA TYR A 2 -20.26 13.40 -73.15
C TYR A 2 -20.76 11.98 -73.50
N PRO A 3 -20.22 10.86 -72.94
CA PRO A 3 -20.01 10.69 -71.50
C PRO A 3 -18.70 9.96 -71.10
N SER A 4 -18.21 10.22 -69.87
CA SER A 4 -18.11 9.26 -68.73
C SER A 4 -16.96 8.24 -68.90
N ASP A 5 -15.93 8.18 -68.06
CA ASP A 5 -16.01 7.80 -66.65
C ASP A 5 -14.78 8.30 -65.86
N MET A 6 -15.00 9.12 -64.84
CA MET A 6 -14.08 9.21 -63.69
C MET A 6 -14.82 8.64 -62.49
N ALA A 7 -14.95 7.31 -62.47
CA ALA A 7 -15.48 6.57 -61.35
C ALA A 7 -14.35 6.23 -60.37
N SER A 8 -14.41 6.89 -59.22
CA SER A 8 -14.21 6.30 -57.89
C SER A 8 -12.99 5.40 -57.65
N TRP A 9 -11.85 6.00 -57.30
CA TRP A 9 -10.75 5.34 -56.56
C TRP A 9 -10.61 5.89 -55.13
N VAL A 10 -11.73 6.24 -54.51
CA VAL A 10 -11.78 6.81 -53.15
C VAL A 10 -12.28 5.83 -52.05
N PRO A 11 -13.02 4.72 -52.32
CA PRO A 11 -13.46 3.84 -51.23
C PRO A 11 -12.33 3.00 -50.62
N ASP A 12 -11.41 2.49 -51.45
CA ASP A 12 -10.43 1.49 -51.00
C ASP A 12 -9.29 2.10 -50.17
N VAL A 13 -8.84 3.31 -50.51
CA VAL A 13 -7.79 3.99 -49.74
C VAL A 13 -8.31 4.42 -48.37
N VAL A 14 -9.56 4.89 -48.30
CA VAL A 14 -10.19 5.27 -47.02
C VAL A 14 -10.45 4.03 -46.15
N MET A 15 -10.87 2.89 -46.74
CA MET A 15 -10.99 1.64 -45.99
C MET A 15 -9.65 1.09 -45.51
N VAL A 16 -8.56 1.20 -46.28
CA VAL A 16 -7.23 0.78 -45.82
C VAL A 16 -6.72 1.68 -44.69
N PHE A 17 -6.96 2.99 -44.73
CA PHE A 17 -6.63 3.88 -43.61
C PHE A 17 -7.52 3.65 -42.38
N PHE A 18 -8.82 3.32 -42.55
CA PHE A 18 -9.70 2.99 -41.43
C PHE A 18 -9.38 1.62 -40.81
N VAL A 19 -9.01 0.62 -41.62
CA VAL A 19 -8.56 -0.70 -41.14
C VAL A 19 -7.17 -0.59 -40.48
N CYS A 20 -6.27 0.26 -41.00
CA CYS A 20 -5.01 0.60 -40.32
C CYS A 20 -5.25 1.36 -39.00
N PHE A 21 -6.21 2.29 -38.93
CA PHE A 21 -6.58 2.95 -37.67
C PHE A 21 -7.28 2.02 -36.67
N LEU A 22 -8.06 1.04 -37.14
CA LEU A 22 -8.68 0.01 -36.29
C LEU A 22 -7.66 -1.06 -35.85
N SER A 23 -6.57 -1.27 -36.59
CA SER A 23 -5.47 -2.15 -36.18
C SER A 23 -4.37 -1.43 -35.40
N LEU A 24 -4.28 -0.09 -35.47
CA LEU A 24 -3.41 0.76 -34.66
C LEU A 24 -4.09 1.32 -33.39
N SER A 25 -5.39 1.12 -33.22
CA SER A 25 -6.12 1.42 -31.98
C SER A 25 -6.26 0.21 -31.05
N HIS A 26 -5.53 -0.87 -31.32
CA HIS A 26 -5.01 -1.68 -30.23
C HIS A 26 -4.03 -0.80 -29.45
N THR A 27 -4.57 -0.01 -28.52
CA THR A 27 -3.82 0.37 -27.33
C THR A 27 -3.10 -0.89 -26.87
N ASP A 28 -1.77 -0.84 -26.85
CA ASP A 28 -0.95 -1.74 -26.07
C ASP A 28 -1.48 -1.66 -24.63
N GLN A 29 -2.49 -2.47 -24.32
CA GLN A 29 -2.71 -2.92 -22.97
C GLN A 29 -1.44 -3.68 -22.66
N ALA A 30 -0.52 -3.01 -21.95
CA ALA A 30 0.63 -3.64 -21.34
C ALA A 30 0.16 -4.98 -20.79
N LYS A 31 0.54 -6.08 -21.46
CA LYS A 31 0.17 -7.43 -21.06
C LYS A 31 0.58 -7.56 -19.61
N THR A 32 -0.41 -7.68 -18.73
CA THR A 32 -0.21 -8.14 -17.36
C THR A 32 0.44 -9.51 -17.47
N ASN A 33 1.75 -9.59 -17.26
CA ASN A 33 2.49 -10.84 -17.41
C ASN A 33 2.23 -11.82 -16.26
N TRP A 34 1.45 -11.43 -15.25
CA TRP A 34 1.20 -12.24 -14.07
C TRP A 34 -0.21 -12.05 -13.52
N GLU A 35 -1.05 -13.08 -13.72
CA GLU A 35 -2.29 -13.30 -12.98
C GLU A 35 -2.30 -14.77 -12.56
N LEU A 36 -2.49 -15.05 -11.27
CA LEU A 36 -2.66 -16.44 -10.82
C LEU A 36 -3.94 -17.00 -11.42
N THR A 37 -3.86 -18.20 -11.99
CA THR A 37 -5.08 -18.93 -12.32
C THR A 37 -5.89 -19.19 -11.05
N ARG A 38 -7.21 -19.37 -11.19
CA ARG A 38 -8.09 -19.70 -10.06
C ARG A 38 -7.58 -20.90 -9.23
N GLN A 39 -7.00 -21.89 -9.92
CA GLN A 39 -6.44 -23.08 -9.26
C GLN A 39 -5.17 -22.76 -8.49
N GLU A 40 -4.27 -21.93 -9.02
CA GLU A 40 -3.06 -21.52 -8.32
C GLU A 40 -3.38 -20.61 -7.12
N ASN A 41 -4.36 -19.71 -7.26
CA ASN A 41 -4.82 -18.89 -6.14
C ASN A 41 -5.42 -19.75 -5.02
N SER A 42 -6.27 -20.72 -5.35
CA SER A 42 -6.81 -21.67 -4.36
C SER A 42 -5.71 -22.49 -3.67
N ARG A 43 -4.68 -22.92 -4.41
CA ARG A 43 -3.51 -23.61 -3.81
C ARG A 43 -2.73 -22.69 -2.87
N PHE A 44 -2.53 -21.43 -3.24
CA PHE A 44 -1.85 -20.45 -2.39
C PHE A 44 -2.63 -20.19 -1.08
N GLU A 45 -3.95 -20.01 -1.17
CA GLU A 45 -4.85 -19.88 -0.03
C GLU A 45 -4.77 -21.09 0.91
N GLN A 46 -4.80 -22.31 0.36
CA GLN A 46 -4.62 -23.54 1.15
C GLN A 46 -3.24 -23.64 1.79
N GLN A 47 -2.18 -23.15 1.12
CA GLN A 47 -0.84 -23.12 1.71
C GLN A 47 -0.80 -22.19 2.92
N LEU A 48 -1.41 -21.01 2.84
CA LEU A 48 -1.51 -20.06 3.96
C LEU A 48 -2.21 -20.68 5.17
N ILE A 49 -3.37 -21.33 4.99
CA ILE A 49 -4.09 -22.02 6.08
C ILE A 49 -3.25 -23.12 6.72
N ASN A 50 -2.48 -23.85 5.90
CA ASN A 50 -1.67 -24.97 6.36
C ASN A 50 -0.34 -24.55 7.02
N LEU A 51 0.05 -23.27 6.98
CA LEU A 51 1.30 -22.78 7.59
C LEU A 51 1.40 -23.11 9.09
N LYS A 52 0.28 -23.12 9.79
CA LYS A 52 0.22 -23.50 11.22
C LYS A 52 0.83 -24.87 11.51
N LYS A 53 0.80 -25.79 10.53
CA LYS A 53 1.38 -27.14 10.65
C LYS A 53 2.91 -27.13 10.57
N SER A 54 3.50 -26.09 9.97
CA SER A 54 4.95 -25.91 9.87
C SER A 54 5.50 -24.83 10.80
N ALA A 55 4.67 -24.32 11.72
CA ALA A 55 5.09 -23.35 12.72
C ALA A 55 6.09 -23.98 13.70
N ILE A 56 7.26 -23.35 13.85
CA ILE A 56 8.27 -23.74 14.85
C ILE A 56 7.85 -23.26 16.24
N LYS A 57 7.20 -22.09 16.29
CA LYS A 57 6.65 -21.47 17.50
C LYS A 57 5.46 -20.61 17.09
N SER A 58 4.47 -20.45 17.95
CA SER A 58 3.41 -19.46 17.79
C SER A 58 3.51 -18.40 18.88
N ILE A 59 3.40 -17.13 18.51
CA ILE A 59 3.36 -15.98 19.40
C ILE A 59 1.91 -15.53 19.49
N HIS A 60 1.39 -15.41 20.71
CA HIS A 60 0.05 -14.88 20.96
C HIS A 60 0.20 -13.45 21.45
N GLU A 61 -0.41 -12.53 20.75
CA GLU A 61 -0.30 -11.12 21.08
C GLU A 61 -1.61 -10.43 20.73
N ASP A 62 -2.23 -9.82 21.74
CA ASP A 62 -3.31 -8.86 21.51
C ASP A 62 -4.52 -9.45 20.75
N GLY A 63 -4.75 -10.76 20.88
CA GLY A 63 -5.82 -11.52 20.23
C GLY A 63 -5.37 -12.25 18.95
N ASP A 64 -4.20 -11.92 18.43
CA ASP A 64 -3.64 -12.52 17.23
C ASP A 64 -2.72 -13.69 17.55
N ILE A 65 -2.53 -14.55 16.55
CA ILE A 65 -1.53 -15.61 16.55
C ILE A 65 -0.59 -15.39 15.38
N TYR A 66 0.70 -15.22 15.67
CA TYR A 66 1.76 -15.17 14.67
C TYR A 66 2.55 -16.48 14.69
N ASP A 67 2.54 -17.20 13.58
CA ASP A 67 3.30 -18.42 13.41
C ASP A 67 4.72 -18.09 12.92
N CYS A 68 5.72 -18.50 13.69
CA CYS A 68 7.12 -18.40 13.31
C CYS A 68 7.44 -19.51 12.31
N ILE A 69 7.50 -19.13 11.04
CA ILE A 69 7.78 -20.02 9.91
C ILE A 69 9.26 -19.93 9.57
N ASP A 70 9.87 -21.07 9.26
CA ASP A 70 11.23 -21.12 8.70
C ASP A 70 11.34 -20.16 7.51
N PHE A 71 12.38 -19.33 7.50
CA PHE A 71 12.55 -18.28 6.51
C PHE A 71 12.41 -18.80 5.08
N TYR A 72 12.93 -19.99 4.76
CA TYR A 72 12.92 -20.54 3.40
C TYR A 72 11.60 -21.23 3.05
N LYS A 73 10.71 -21.47 4.03
CA LYS A 73 9.40 -22.12 3.86
C LYS A 73 8.24 -21.14 3.74
N GLN A 74 8.52 -19.84 3.67
CA GLN A 74 7.49 -18.82 3.46
C GLN A 74 6.73 -19.05 2.14
N PRO A 75 5.40 -18.84 2.10
CA PRO A 75 4.60 -19.03 0.89
C PRO A 75 5.07 -18.23 -0.32
N GLY A 76 5.62 -17.03 -0.09
CA GLY A 76 6.11 -16.18 -1.17
C GLY A 76 7.16 -16.85 -2.05
N PHE A 77 7.98 -17.75 -1.49
CA PHE A 77 8.99 -18.50 -2.27
C PHE A 77 8.39 -19.51 -3.26
N ASN A 78 7.09 -19.84 -3.15
CA ASN A 78 6.40 -20.70 -4.12
C ASN A 78 5.98 -19.95 -5.39
N HIS A 79 6.06 -18.62 -5.39
CA HIS A 79 5.76 -17.79 -6.54
C HIS A 79 6.76 -18.05 -7.69
N PRO A 80 6.33 -18.10 -8.97
CA PRO A 80 7.23 -18.41 -10.10
C PRO A 80 8.49 -17.54 -10.18
N PHE A 81 8.37 -16.25 -9.84
CA PHE A 81 9.53 -15.35 -9.71
C PHE A 81 10.64 -15.93 -8.81
N TRP A 82 10.28 -16.63 -7.74
CA TRP A 82 11.22 -17.20 -6.78
C TRP A 82 11.58 -18.68 -7.03
N LYS A 83 10.90 -19.36 -7.95
CA LYS A 83 11.17 -20.79 -8.26
C LYS A 83 12.57 -21.00 -8.84
N ASN A 84 13.08 -20.01 -9.58
CA ASN A 84 14.40 -20.06 -10.20
C ASN A 84 15.50 -19.37 -9.36
N THR A 85 15.20 -19.01 -8.11
CA THR A 85 16.17 -18.34 -7.23
C THR A 85 17.21 -19.32 -6.70
N THR A 86 18.49 -18.98 -6.86
CA THR A 86 19.59 -19.84 -6.40
C THR A 86 19.69 -19.94 -4.87
N ILE A 87 20.46 -20.89 -4.35
CA ILE A 87 20.66 -21.04 -2.89
C ILE A 87 21.42 -19.83 -2.31
N GLN A 88 22.43 -19.34 -3.02
CA GLN A 88 23.21 -18.16 -2.61
C GLN A 88 22.31 -16.93 -2.45
N MET A 89 21.35 -16.82 -3.35
CA MET A 89 20.38 -15.75 -3.38
C MET A 89 19.50 -15.74 -2.12
N LYS A 90 18.87 -16.88 -1.80
CA LYS A 90 18.06 -17.03 -0.59
C LYS A 90 18.89 -16.83 0.70
N ARG A 91 20.17 -17.22 0.70
CA ARG A 91 21.08 -16.98 1.82
C ARG A 91 21.32 -15.49 2.09
N LYS A 92 21.46 -14.64 1.06
CA LYS A 92 21.65 -13.20 1.29
C LYS A 92 20.41 -12.55 1.89
N LEU A 93 19.24 -12.88 1.34
CA LEU A 93 17.95 -12.47 1.89
C LEU A 93 17.80 -12.87 3.36
N PHE A 94 18.19 -14.11 3.68
CA PHE A 94 18.21 -14.60 5.04
C PHE A 94 19.14 -13.77 5.93
N MET A 95 20.37 -13.48 5.48
CA MET A 95 21.30 -12.66 6.26
C MET A 95 20.75 -11.25 6.52
N ASP A 96 20.11 -10.62 5.54
CA ASP A 96 19.50 -9.30 5.71
C ASP A 96 18.29 -9.34 6.66
N ALA A 97 17.46 -10.37 6.57
CA ALA A 97 16.40 -10.64 7.54
C ALA A 97 16.96 -10.79 8.97
N MET A 98 18.06 -11.53 9.15
CA MET A 98 18.62 -11.79 10.48
C MET A 98 19.36 -10.58 11.08
N LYS A 99 19.90 -9.65 10.25
CA LYS A 99 20.48 -8.39 10.74
C LYS A 99 19.48 -7.52 11.50
N THR A 100 18.18 -7.61 11.16
CA THR A 100 17.11 -6.85 11.85
C THR A 100 16.96 -7.20 13.34
N LYS A 101 17.53 -8.33 13.78
CA LYS A 101 17.57 -8.73 15.19
C LYS A 101 18.70 -8.04 15.98
N THR A 102 19.76 -7.60 15.30
CA THR A 102 20.98 -7.04 15.92
C THR A 102 21.01 -5.51 15.99
N SER A 103 20.23 -4.81 15.15
CA SER A 103 19.95 -3.40 15.40
C SER A 103 19.07 -3.33 16.64
N ALA A 104 19.53 -2.68 17.70
CA ALA A 104 18.76 -2.46 18.92
C ALA A 104 17.49 -1.65 18.58
N LEU A 105 16.45 -2.35 18.13
CA LEU A 105 15.10 -1.81 18.07
C LEU A 105 14.79 -1.30 19.47
N SER A 106 14.23 -0.09 19.56
CA SER A 106 13.53 0.36 20.76
C SER A 106 12.73 -0.80 21.35
N SER A 107 12.83 -1.03 22.66
CA SER A 107 12.26 -2.18 23.39
C SER A 107 10.76 -2.41 23.17
N ASN A 108 10.08 -1.48 22.49
CA ASN A 108 8.64 -1.43 22.29
C ASN A 108 8.22 -1.61 20.81
N LEU A 109 9.15 -1.88 19.89
CA LEU A 109 8.83 -2.06 18.46
C LEU A 109 8.80 -3.52 18.04
N GLY A 110 7.69 -3.94 17.42
CA GLY A 110 7.47 -5.30 16.96
C GLY A 110 6.79 -6.18 18.00
N LEU A 111 6.74 -7.49 17.72
CA LEU A 111 6.10 -8.48 18.56
C LEU A 111 6.80 -8.62 19.92
N LYS A 112 6.03 -8.89 20.97
CA LYS A 112 6.50 -9.13 22.34
C LYS A 112 7.60 -10.20 22.37
N ASN A 113 8.51 -10.07 23.35
CA ASN A 113 9.66 -10.96 23.56
C ASN A 113 10.65 -11.02 22.37
N GLY A 114 10.73 -9.95 21.57
CA GLY A 114 11.67 -9.84 20.45
C GLY A 114 11.29 -10.69 19.24
N GLY A 115 10.00 -11.02 19.10
CA GLY A 115 9.46 -11.74 17.94
C GLY A 115 9.92 -13.19 17.79
N CYS A 116 10.15 -13.58 16.54
CA CYS A 116 10.42 -14.96 16.17
C CYS A 116 11.89 -15.37 16.37
N PRO A 117 12.16 -16.66 16.67
CA PRO A 117 13.53 -17.14 16.84
C PRO A 117 14.37 -16.97 15.57
N TYR A 118 15.69 -16.97 15.74
CA TYR A 118 16.62 -16.86 14.62
C TYR A 118 16.32 -17.94 13.56
N GLY A 119 16.35 -17.53 12.30
CA GLY A 119 16.03 -18.39 11.17
C GLY A 119 14.54 -18.45 10.80
N THR A 120 13.68 -17.75 11.52
CA THR A 120 12.22 -17.76 11.30
C THR A 120 11.66 -16.35 11.21
N VAL A 121 10.49 -16.21 10.61
CA VAL A 121 9.76 -14.94 10.50
C VAL A 121 8.29 -15.11 10.93
N PRO A 122 7.68 -14.08 11.55
CA PRO A 122 6.29 -14.12 11.93
C PRO A 122 5.38 -13.97 10.71
N ILE A 123 4.45 -14.90 10.55
CA ILE A 123 3.33 -14.79 9.62
C ILE A 123 2.05 -14.86 10.43
N MET A 124 1.18 -13.86 10.26
CA MET A 124 -0.12 -13.85 10.92
C MET A 124 -0.93 -15.07 10.48
N ARG A 125 -1.43 -15.84 11.46
CA ARG A 125 -2.25 -17.02 11.18
C ARG A 125 -3.55 -16.60 10.53
N VAL A 126 -3.96 -17.36 9.52
CA VAL A 126 -5.23 -17.17 8.81
C VAL A 126 -6.03 -18.47 8.80
N ASP A 127 -7.35 -18.33 8.91
CA ASP A 127 -8.32 -19.39 8.66
C ASP A 127 -9.12 -19.14 7.35
N GLU A 128 -10.11 -19.98 7.06
CA GLU A 128 -10.94 -19.84 5.85
C GLU A 128 -11.75 -18.54 5.85
N ASP A 129 -12.25 -18.11 7.02
CA ASP A 129 -12.99 -16.86 7.16
C ASP A 129 -12.08 -15.65 6.91
N ASP A 130 -10.82 -15.72 7.37
CA ASP A 130 -9.80 -14.68 7.18
C ASP A 130 -9.35 -14.52 5.73
N LEU A 131 -9.54 -15.55 4.89
CA LEU A 131 -9.31 -15.46 3.45
C LEU A 131 -10.54 -14.96 2.67
N ALA A 132 -11.74 -15.13 3.24
CA ALA A 132 -12.98 -14.64 2.64
C ALA A 132 -13.18 -13.13 2.85
N ARG A 133 -12.88 -12.60 4.05
CA ARG A 133 -13.03 -11.18 4.40
C ARG A 133 -12.25 -10.21 3.48
N PRO A 134 -10.97 -10.46 3.15
CA PRO A 134 -10.24 -9.68 2.17
C PRO A 134 -10.95 -9.63 0.82
N LYS A 135 -11.60 -10.70 0.35
CA LYS A 135 -12.35 -10.69 -0.93
C LYS A 135 -13.62 -9.84 -0.87
N ILE A 136 -14.17 -9.65 0.33
CA ILE A 136 -15.28 -8.73 0.57
C ILE A 136 -14.75 -7.29 0.61
N ASN A 137 -13.66 -7.06 1.36
CA ASN A 137 -12.96 -5.77 1.39
C ASN A 137 -12.42 -5.38 0.03
N SER A 138 -11.95 -6.33 -0.76
CA SER A 138 -11.40 -6.08 -2.07
C SER A 138 -12.50 -5.51 -2.96
N LYS A 139 -13.75 -6.00 -2.90
CA LYS A 139 -14.88 -5.34 -3.59
C LYS A 139 -15.10 -3.89 -3.14
N ILE A 140 -14.82 -3.57 -1.87
CA ILE A 140 -14.84 -2.21 -1.30
C ILE A 140 -13.63 -1.36 -1.76
N TYR A 141 -12.47 -1.98 -2.03
CA TYR A 141 -11.24 -1.32 -2.49
C TYR A 141 -11.05 -1.33 -4.03
N ASN A 142 -11.82 -2.11 -4.79
CA ASN A 142 -11.81 -2.20 -6.25
C ASN A 142 -12.47 -1.00 -6.94
N LEU A 143 -12.92 -0.05 -6.13
CA LEU A 143 -13.56 1.18 -6.50
C LEU A 143 -12.49 2.12 -7.05
N ARG A 144 -12.37 2.16 -8.38
CA ARG A 144 -11.33 2.93 -9.07
C ARG A 144 -11.47 4.42 -8.74
N PRO A 145 -10.35 5.18 -8.68
CA PRO A 145 -10.36 6.63 -8.64
C PRO A 145 -10.66 7.29 -10.01
N ASN A 146 -11.37 6.59 -10.91
CA ASN A 146 -11.75 7.12 -12.21
C ASN A 146 -13.26 6.96 -12.39
N ILE A 147 -13.94 8.10 -12.29
CA ILE A 147 -15.34 8.39 -12.62
C ILE A 147 -16.31 8.17 -11.45
N ASP A 148 -16.72 9.31 -10.88
CA ASP A 148 -17.85 9.58 -9.99
C ASP A 148 -17.81 9.01 -8.55
N GLU A 149 -17.99 9.94 -7.60
CA GLU A 149 -18.10 9.76 -6.14
C GLU A 149 -18.70 8.41 -5.74
N GLU A 150 -17.86 7.43 -5.43
CA GLU A 150 -18.39 6.14 -5.07
C GLU A 150 -19.00 6.21 -3.66
N PRO A 151 -20.25 5.73 -3.47
CA PRO A 151 -21.00 6.09 -2.30
C PRO A 151 -20.34 5.54 -1.02
N GLY A 152 -19.92 6.45 -0.15
CA GLY A 152 -19.35 6.13 1.16
C GLY A 152 -17.83 5.97 1.21
N TYR A 153 -17.11 6.02 0.09
CA TYR A 153 -15.65 6.15 0.07
C TYR A 153 -15.26 7.62 0.07
N HIS A 154 -14.40 8.02 1.01
CA HIS A 154 -13.92 9.39 1.07
C HIS A 154 -12.43 9.47 1.35
N TYR A 155 -11.77 10.49 0.82
CA TYR A 155 -10.35 10.71 0.95
C TYR A 155 -10.02 12.19 1.10
N ALA A 156 -8.90 12.45 1.78
CA ALA A 156 -8.27 13.75 1.90
C ALA A 156 -6.76 13.54 1.77
N ILE A 157 -6.22 13.80 0.57
CA ILE A 157 -4.87 13.40 0.16
C ILE A 157 -4.11 14.55 -0.49
N LEU A 158 -2.77 14.49 -0.39
CA LEU A 158 -1.84 15.26 -1.20
C LEU A 158 -1.33 14.30 -2.28
N GLY A 159 -1.61 14.58 -3.56
CA GLY A 159 -1.21 13.76 -4.69
C GLY A 159 -0.34 14.51 -5.67
N THR A 160 0.67 13.85 -6.22
CA THR A 160 1.45 14.40 -7.35
C THR A 160 0.58 14.53 -8.59
N LYS A 161 0.85 15.51 -9.46
CA LYS A 161 0.13 15.62 -10.73
C LYS A 161 0.39 14.40 -11.61
N PRO A 162 -0.60 13.94 -12.40
CA PRO A 162 -0.37 12.90 -13.40
C PRO A 162 0.74 13.32 -14.37
N ASP A 163 1.83 12.56 -14.39
CA ASP A 163 2.98 12.80 -15.26
C ASP A 163 3.55 11.44 -15.72
N PRO A 164 3.23 10.99 -16.95
CA PRO A 164 3.68 9.70 -17.45
C PRO A 164 5.19 9.62 -17.66
N THR A 165 5.92 10.74 -17.64
CA THR A 165 7.38 10.76 -17.79
C THR A 165 8.11 10.62 -16.45
N ARG A 166 7.39 10.78 -15.34
CA ARG A 166 7.95 10.70 -14.00
C ARG A 166 8.28 9.25 -13.63
N LYS A 167 9.51 9.04 -13.16
CA LYS A 167 10.03 7.75 -12.71
C LYS A 167 10.31 7.74 -11.21
N ILE A 168 9.25 7.66 -10.42
CA ILE A 168 9.30 7.53 -8.97
C ILE A 168 9.77 6.12 -8.61
N ASP A 169 10.92 6.03 -7.96
CA ASP A 169 11.49 4.78 -7.44
C ASP A 169 11.33 4.66 -5.92
N GLY A 170 10.71 5.64 -5.27
CA GLY A 170 10.33 5.49 -3.87
C GLY A 170 9.49 6.63 -3.33
N ILE A 171 8.80 6.35 -2.23
CA ILE A 171 7.95 7.29 -1.50
C ILE A 171 8.16 7.11 0.01
N GLN A 172 8.03 8.18 0.77
CA GLN A 172 8.10 8.11 2.23
C GLN A 172 7.19 9.13 2.90
N ALA A 173 6.87 8.84 4.15
CA ALA A 173 6.35 9.81 5.11
C ALA A 173 6.49 9.26 6.53
N PHE A 174 6.51 10.15 7.51
CA PHE A 174 6.07 9.83 8.87
C PHE A 174 4.56 10.01 8.95
N PHE A 175 3.90 9.15 9.71
CA PHE A 175 2.49 9.25 10.01
C PHE A 175 2.29 9.36 11.52
N SER A 176 1.48 10.30 11.97
CA SER A 176 1.05 10.38 13.38
C SER A 176 0.14 9.22 13.74
N ASN A 177 0.35 8.60 14.91
CA ASN A 177 -0.37 7.38 15.32
C ASN A 177 -1.70 7.69 16.04
N PHE A 178 -2.61 8.45 15.42
CA PHE A 178 -3.92 8.74 16.03
C PHE A 178 -4.95 7.68 15.70
N LEU A 179 -5.65 7.18 16.73
CA LEU A 179 -6.73 6.20 16.57
C LEU A 179 -8.04 6.91 16.14
N PRO A 180 -8.55 6.64 14.94
CA PRO A 180 -9.84 7.18 14.51
C PRO A 180 -10.98 6.60 15.35
N LYS A 181 -11.96 7.44 15.67
CA LYS A 181 -13.14 7.04 16.45
C LYS A 181 -14.26 6.52 15.56
N GLY A 182 -15.00 5.54 16.07
CA GLY A 182 -16.27 5.10 15.48
C GLY A 182 -16.15 4.15 14.29
N VAL A 183 -14.96 3.60 14.01
CA VAL A 183 -14.79 2.60 12.95
C VAL A 183 -15.40 1.27 13.41
N SER A 184 -16.37 0.74 12.68
CA SER A 184 -17.04 -0.51 13.04
C SER A 184 -17.51 -1.32 11.82
N GLY A 185 -17.80 -2.61 12.00
CA GLY A 185 -18.35 -3.45 10.94
C GLY A 185 -17.48 -3.51 9.68
N SER A 186 -18.05 -3.12 8.54
CA SER A 186 -17.37 -3.06 7.23
C SER A 186 -16.70 -1.72 6.93
N GLN A 187 -16.71 -0.78 7.88
CA GLN A 187 -16.04 0.51 7.73
C GLN A 187 -14.53 0.38 7.84
N TYR A 188 -13.81 1.36 7.30
CA TYR A 188 -12.40 1.55 7.64
C TYR A 188 -12.01 3.02 7.70
N SER A 189 -10.91 3.29 8.40
CA SER A 189 -10.19 4.55 8.34
C SER A 189 -8.70 4.27 8.29
N SER A 190 -8.03 4.82 7.29
CA SER A 190 -6.61 4.59 7.01
C SER A 190 -5.87 5.90 6.87
N PHE A 191 -4.59 5.88 7.22
CA PHE A 191 -3.62 6.88 6.86
C PHE A 191 -2.45 6.20 6.16
N ARG A 192 -2.19 6.60 4.92
CA ARG A 192 -1.40 5.80 3.99
C ARG A 192 -0.62 6.63 3.00
N MET A 193 0.31 5.97 2.33
CA MET A 193 0.94 6.43 1.09
C MET A 193 0.71 5.38 0.00
N THR A 194 0.51 5.83 -1.24
CA THR A 194 0.38 4.96 -2.40
C THR A 194 1.35 5.37 -3.48
N LEU A 195 1.94 4.37 -4.11
CA LEU A 195 2.66 4.50 -5.37
C LEU A 195 1.86 3.80 -6.46
N SER A 196 1.65 4.47 -7.60
CA SER A 196 0.89 3.89 -8.70
C SER A 196 1.58 4.11 -10.05
N ASN A 197 1.23 3.23 -10.99
CA ASN A 197 1.51 3.41 -12.41
C ASN A 197 0.47 2.66 -13.25
N GLY A 198 -0.30 3.41 -14.04
CA GLY A 198 -1.39 2.87 -14.84
C GLY A 198 -2.47 2.18 -13.98
N LEU A 199 -2.60 0.86 -14.12
CA LEU A 199 -3.59 0.07 -13.37
C LEU A 199 -3.02 -0.59 -12.11
N ASP A 200 -1.74 -0.36 -11.81
CA ASP A 200 -1.08 -0.90 -10.64
C ASP A 200 -1.02 0.12 -9.52
N SER A 201 -1.17 -0.37 -8.29
CA SER A 201 -0.89 0.43 -7.10
C SER A 201 -0.31 -0.42 -5.97
N LEU A 202 0.57 0.20 -5.20
CA LEU A 202 1.17 -0.35 -3.99
C LEU A 202 0.95 0.65 -2.85
N LYS A 203 -0.06 0.34 -2.03
CA LYS A 203 -0.46 1.12 -0.87
C LYS A 203 0.15 0.53 0.39
N ALA A 204 0.71 1.40 1.23
CA ALA A 204 1.21 1.04 2.55
C ALA A 204 0.87 2.13 3.55
N GLY A 205 0.55 1.74 4.78
CA GLY A 205 0.15 2.69 5.81
C GLY A 205 -0.31 1.99 7.06
N PHE A 206 -1.16 2.69 7.80
CA PHE A 206 -1.81 2.17 8.97
C PHE A 206 -3.32 2.37 8.85
N THR A 207 -4.06 1.39 9.36
CA THR A 207 -5.51 1.33 9.15
C THR A 207 -6.22 0.69 10.32
N VAL A 208 -7.47 1.07 10.51
CA VAL A 208 -8.43 0.36 11.35
C VAL A 208 -9.44 -0.29 10.40
N ILE A 209 -9.46 -1.61 10.32
CA ILE A 209 -10.36 -2.39 9.46
C ILE A 209 -10.94 -3.57 10.26
N PRO A 210 -12.06 -3.38 10.99
CA PRO A 210 -12.65 -4.43 11.81
C PRO A 210 -13.04 -5.68 11.01
N LEU A 211 -13.49 -5.50 9.76
CA LEU A 211 -13.82 -6.61 8.88
C LEU A 211 -12.60 -7.50 8.57
N LEU A 212 -11.40 -6.92 8.46
CA LEU A 212 -10.17 -7.66 8.13
C LEU A 212 -9.52 -8.28 9.37
N PHE A 213 -9.42 -7.53 10.47
CA PHE A 213 -8.61 -7.90 11.63
C PHE A 213 -9.41 -8.33 12.85
N LYS A 214 -10.75 -8.26 12.80
CA LYS A 214 -11.65 -8.63 13.90
C LYS A 214 -11.43 -7.80 15.18
N ASP A 215 -10.86 -6.60 15.04
CA ASP A 215 -10.64 -5.63 16.12
C ASP A 215 -10.69 -4.17 15.62
N ASP A 216 -10.49 -3.23 16.53
CA ASP A 216 -10.52 -1.78 16.29
C ASP A 216 -9.13 -1.13 16.42
N LYS A 217 -8.05 -1.92 16.26
CA LYS A 217 -6.68 -1.44 16.44
C LYS A 217 -6.13 -0.81 15.17
N ILE A 218 -5.25 0.16 15.33
CA ILE A 218 -4.44 0.67 14.22
C ILE A 218 -3.39 -0.38 13.86
N ARG A 219 -3.44 -0.88 12.63
CA ARG A 219 -2.55 -1.95 12.16
C ARG A 219 -1.78 -1.52 10.93
N LEU A 220 -0.50 -1.91 10.88
CA LEU A 220 0.31 -1.80 9.67
C LEU A 220 -0.34 -2.64 8.57
N PHE A 221 -0.60 -2.05 7.42
CA PHE A 221 -1.20 -2.76 6.30
C PHE A 221 -0.56 -2.39 4.98
N THR A 222 -0.74 -3.30 4.03
CA THR A 222 -0.46 -3.07 2.62
C THR A 222 -1.63 -3.55 1.78
N HIS A 223 -1.93 -2.82 0.72
CA HIS A 223 -2.92 -3.20 -0.29
C HIS A 223 -2.29 -3.03 -1.66
N LEU A 224 -2.33 -4.09 -2.47
CA LEU A 224 -1.78 -4.09 -3.81
C LEU A 224 -2.91 -4.24 -4.81
N VAL A 225 -2.83 -3.48 -5.90
CA VAL A 225 -3.61 -3.70 -7.12
C VAL A 225 -2.61 -4.02 -8.23
N MET A 226 -2.82 -5.14 -8.91
CA MET A 226 -2.00 -5.64 -10.01
C MET A 226 -2.88 -5.77 -11.25
N GLY A 227 -2.53 -5.05 -12.31
CA GLY A 227 -3.24 -5.05 -13.58
C GLY A 227 -4.68 -4.55 -13.51
N GLY A 228 -5.06 -3.82 -12.45
CA GLY A 228 -6.42 -3.32 -12.24
C GLY A 228 -7.49 -4.40 -12.05
N ARG A 229 -7.07 -5.66 -11.81
CA ARG A 229 -7.96 -6.82 -11.67
C ARG A 229 -7.71 -7.58 -10.38
N THR A 230 -6.43 -7.91 -10.14
CA THR A 230 -6.04 -8.68 -8.96
C THR A 230 -5.68 -7.72 -7.85
N GLN A 231 -6.16 -8.00 -6.65
CA GLN A 231 -5.82 -7.23 -5.47
C GLN A 231 -5.79 -8.10 -4.23
N CYS A 232 -5.02 -7.68 -3.26
CA CYS A 232 -4.72 -8.47 -2.08
C CYS A 232 -4.27 -7.57 -0.93
N PHE A 233 -4.36 -8.10 0.28
CA PHE A 233 -3.87 -7.45 1.48
C PHE A 233 -2.71 -8.24 2.08
N ASN A 234 -1.73 -7.50 2.60
CA ASN A 234 -0.66 -8.06 3.45
C ASN A 234 0.01 -9.32 2.87
N GLN A 235 0.23 -10.35 3.69
CA GLN A 235 0.84 -11.62 3.30
C GLN A 235 -0.05 -12.48 2.37
N GLN A 236 -1.29 -12.08 2.13
CA GLN A 236 -2.15 -12.72 1.14
C GLN A 236 -1.81 -12.29 -0.28
N CYS A 237 -0.91 -11.31 -0.45
CA CYS A 237 -0.33 -10.99 -1.74
C CYS A 237 0.70 -12.04 -2.16
N PRO A 238 0.45 -12.77 -3.27
CA PRO A 238 1.40 -13.77 -3.76
C PRO A 238 2.76 -13.15 -4.06
N GLY A 239 3.82 -13.84 -3.69
CA GLY A 239 5.21 -13.39 -3.91
C GLY A 239 5.77 -12.46 -2.83
N TYR A 240 4.96 -12.01 -1.86
CA TYR A 240 5.45 -11.28 -0.70
C TYR A 240 6.43 -12.12 0.13
N ILE A 241 7.57 -11.53 0.50
CA ILE A 241 8.55 -12.14 1.40
C ILE A 241 8.68 -11.27 2.65
N GLN A 242 8.40 -11.86 3.80
CA GLN A 242 8.63 -11.26 5.11
C GLN A 242 10.14 -11.34 5.43
N LEU A 243 10.72 -10.21 5.83
CA LEU A 243 12.12 -10.10 6.21
C LEU A 243 12.28 -9.89 7.72
N SER A 244 11.51 -8.98 8.31
CA SER A 244 11.62 -8.72 9.74
C SER A 244 11.15 -9.93 10.55
N SER A 245 11.96 -10.35 11.51
CA SER A 245 11.58 -11.37 12.50
C SER A 245 10.71 -10.83 13.64
N GLN A 246 10.50 -9.50 13.68
CA GLN A 246 9.82 -8.81 14.77
C GLN A 246 8.56 -8.07 14.32
N ILE A 247 8.52 -7.56 13.08
CA ILE A 247 7.46 -6.67 12.61
C ILE A 247 6.75 -7.32 11.42
N PRO A 248 5.64 -8.06 11.62
CA PRO A 248 4.83 -8.59 10.53
C PRO A 248 3.91 -7.51 9.92
N LEU A 249 3.44 -7.72 8.68
CA LEU A 249 2.24 -7.01 8.21
C LEU A 249 1.02 -7.46 9.02
N GLY A 250 0.09 -6.54 9.26
CA GLY A 250 -1.01 -6.71 10.20
C GLY A 250 -0.64 -6.44 11.66
N TRP A 251 0.60 -6.07 11.96
CA TRP A 251 1.04 -5.77 13.33
C TRP A 251 0.28 -4.56 13.93
N PRO A 252 -0.29 -4.68 15.14
CA PRO A 252 -0.93 -3.56 15.83
C PRO A 252 0.10 -2.57 16.37
N LEU A 253 -0.10 -1.28 16.11
CA LEU A 253 0.71 -0.22 16.71
C LEU A 253 0.49 -0.20 18.23
N GLN A 254 1.58 -0.24 18.98
CA GLN A 254 1.55 -0.23 20.45
C GLN A 254 1.42 1.18 21.03
N ASN A 255 2.07 2.16 20.39
CA ASN A 255 2.09 3.55 20.85
C ASN A 255 1.11 4.41 20.04
N ILE A 256 0.05 4.85 20.70
CA ILE A 256 -1.05 5.63 20.13
C ILE A 256 -1.01 7.06 20.66
N SER A 257 -1.09 8.03 19.77
CA SER A 257 -1.09 9.47 20.11
C SER A 257 -2.39 9.88 20.80
N ILE A 258 -2.29 10.82 21.74
CA ILE A 258 -3.42 11.42 22.44
C ILE A 258 -3.50 12.91 22.08
N ALA A 259 -4.66 13.39 21.64
CA ALA A 259 -4.81 14.80 21.28
C ALA A 259 -4.54 15.72 22.50
N GLY A 260 -3.57 16.64 22.37
CA GLY A 260 -3.08 17.51 23.44
C GLY A 260 -2.18 16.83 24.47
N GLY A 261 -1.80 15.57 24.24
CA GLY A 261 -0.98 14.77 25.14
C GLY A 261 0.25 14.18 24.43
N GLU A 262 0.62 12.95 24.81
CA GLU A 262 1.77 12.26 24.25
C GLU A 262 1.57 11.95 22.76
N GLN A 263 2.59 12.22 21.95
CA GLN A 263 2.56 12.08 20.49
C GLN A 263 3.54 11.01 20.02
N TYR A 264 3.06 10.15 19.13
CA TYR A 264 3.87 9.16 18.44
C TYR A 264 3.69 9.28 16.93
N ALA A 265 4.76 8.98 16.20
CA ALA A 265 4.73 8.92 14.75
C ALA A 265 5.61 7.80 14.24
N THR A 266 5.20 7.19 13.14
CA THR A 266 5.86 6.02 12.55
C THR A 266 6.27 6.34 11.12
N LYS A 267 7.56 6.17 10.79
CA LYS A 267 8.05 6.37 9.42
C LYS A 267 7.77 5.15 8.57
N LEU A 268 7.28 5.35 7.36
CA LEU A 268 7.30 4.33 6.31
C LEU A 268 8.08 4.83 5.10
N ARG A 269 8.82 3.92 4.46
CA ARG A 269 9.42 4.14 3.14
C ARG A 269 9.07 2.94 2.27
N LEU A 270 8.66 3.22 1.05
CA LEU A 270 8.56 2.24 -0.01
C LEU A 270 9.63 2.59 -1.04
N ILE A 271 10.54 1.66 -1.31
CA ILE A 271 11.64 1.90 -2.26
C ILE A 271 11.77 0.76 -3.25
N LYS A 272 12.12 1.10 -4.49
CA LYS A 272 12.62 0.17 -5.48
C LYS A 272 14.10 -0.02 -5.27
N ASP A 273 14.50 -1.25 -4.99
CA ASP A 273 15.89 -1.57 -4.69
C ASP A 273 16.23 -2.93 -5.25
N TYR A 274 17.52 -3.15 -5.49
CA TYR A 274 17.97 -4.50 -5.81
C TYR A 274 17.78 -5.39 -4.58
N VAL A 275 17.44 -6.65 -4.82
CA VAL A 275 17.49 -7.67 -3.77
C VAL A 275 18.87 -7.68 -3.11
N SER A 276 19.91 -7.37 -3.90
CA SER A 276 21.30 -7.49 -3.53
C SER A 276 22.21 -6.77 -4.53
N THR A 277 23.31 -6.20 -4.04
CA THR A 277 24.38 -5.53 -4.83
C THR A 277 24.99 -6.31 -5.99
N SER A 278 24.74 -7.61 -6.13
CA SER A 278 25.28 -8.45 -7.22
C SER A 278 24.22 -8.94 -8.21
N TRP A 279 23.03 -8.34 -8.20
CA TRP A 279 21.83 -8.82 -8.90
C TRP A 279 21.23 -7.73 -9.78
N THR A 280 20.44 -8.14 -10.77
CA THR A 280 19.71 -7.23 -11.67
C THR A 280 18.22 -7.14 -11.33
N GLU A 281 17.72 -8.02 -10.45
CA GLU A 281 16.32 -8.08 -10.07
C GLU A 281 15.96 -7.04 -9.02
N LEU A 282 14.97 -6.22 -9.35
CA LEU A 282 14.44 -5.16 -8.51
C LEU A 282 13.22 -5.65 -7.72
N VAL A 283 13.09 -5.15 -6.50
CA VAL A 283 11.96 -5.40 -5.62
C VAL A 283 11.45 -4.10 -5.03
N TRP A 284 10.17 -4.05 -4.72
CA TRP A 284 9.57 -3.01 -3.90
C TRP A 284 9.70 -3.39 -2.43
N LYS A 285 10.56 -2.69 -1.68
CA LYS A 285 10.89 -2.97 -0.28
C LYS A 285 10.17 -1.99 0.65
N LEU A 286 9.46 -2.51 1.64
CA LEU A 286 8.84 -1.73 2.70
C LEU A 286 9.79 -1.62 3.90
N LEU A 287 10.10 -0.39 4.28
CA LEU A 287 10.95 -0.05 5.41
C LEU A 287 10.11 0.72 6.44
N LEU A 288 10.34 0.42 7.72
CA LEU A 288 9.62 1.03 8.82
C LEU A 288 10.59 1.69 9.81
N ASN A 289 10.16 2.80 10.39
CA ASN A 289 10.88 3.65 11.35
C ASN A 289 12.13 4.35 10.84
N GLU A 290 12.76 5.12 11.73
CA GLU A 290 13.92 5.95 11.43
C GLU A 290 15.12 5.09 11.03
N GLU A 291 15.28 3.93 11.68
CA GLU A 291 16.31 2.93 11.36
C GLU A 291 16.06 2.20 10.04
N SER A 292 14.92 2.45 9.38
CA SER A 292 14.54 1.84 8.11
C SER A 292 14.57 0.30 8.17
N VAL A 293 13.95 -0.28 9.20
CA VAL A 293 13.84 -1.72 9.39
C VAL A 293 13.06 -2.32 8.21
N ALA A 294 13.68 -3.25 7.48
CA ALA A 294 13.04 -3.94 6.37
C ALA A 294 11.95 -4.90 6.86
N VAL A 295 10.70 -4.55 6.62
CA VAL A 295 9.53 -5.37 6.96
C VAL A 295 9.46 -6.55 6.00
N GLY A 296 9.50 -6.27 4.70
CA GLY A 296 9.45 -7.25 3.64
C GLY A 296 9.48 -6.58 2.26
N PHE A 297 9.24 -7.35 1.21
CA PHE A 297 9.20 -6.82 -0.15
C PHE A 297 8.27 -7.62 -1.07
N TRP A 298 7.99 -7.02 -2.24
CA TRP A 298 7.31 -7.66 -3.36
C TRP A 298 8.21 -7.64 -4.60
N PRO A 299 8.26 -8.73 -5.40
CA PRO A 299 8.89 -8.70 -6.72
C PRO A 299 8.24 -7.64 -7.60
N THR A 300 9.04 -6.87 -8.34
CA THR A 300 8.46 -5.88 -9.29
C THR A 300 7.67 -6.56 -10.40
N THR A 301 8.02 -7.79 -10.76
CA THR A 301 7.41 -8.59 -11.84
C THR A 301 5.97 -9.03 -11.59
N ILE A 302 5.44 -8.88 -10.38
CA ILE A 302 4.01 -9.14 -10.12
C ILE A 302 3.12 -8.00 -10.62
N PHE A 303 3.71 -6.83 -10.88
CA PHE A 303 3.03 -5.65 -11.39
C PHE A 303 3.15 -5.58 -12.92
N GLY A 304 2.25 -4.82 -13.54
CA GLY A 304 2.36 -4.38 -14.93
C GLY A 304 3.35 -3.22 -15.07
N GLN A 305 2.87 -1.98 -15.18
CA GLN A 305 3.70 -0.79 -15.37
C GLN A 305 4.50 -0.42 -14.12
N LEU A 306 3.97 -0.72 -12.92
CA LEU A 306 4.69 -0.48 -11.67
C LEU A 306 5.89 -1.45 -11.49
N SER A 307 6.07 -2.41 -12.41
CA SER A 307 7.30 -3.21 -12.47
C SER A 307 8.52 -2.36 -12.85
N GLU A 308 8.32 -1.29 -13.62
CA GLU A 308 9.39 -0.41 -14.10
C GLU A 308 9.62 0.80 -13.19
N PHE A 309 8.57 1.51 -12.81
CA PHE A 309 8.63 2.68 -11.91
C PHE A 309 7.20 3.10 -11.53
N GLY A 310 7.05 3.91 -10.48
CA GLY A 310 5.81 4.66 -10.23
C GLY A 310 5.82 5.99 -10.99
N ASN A 311 4.66 6.50 -11.38
CA ASN A 311 4.55 7.83 -12.01
C ASN A 311 3.67 8.79 -11.19
N GLU A 312 2.86 8.23 -10.29
CA GLU A 312 1.97 8.94 -9.40
C GLU A 312 2.19 8.48 -7.96
N ALA A 313 2.13 9.42 -7.03
CA ALA A 313 2.23 9.15 -5.61
C ALA A 313 1.29 10.06 -4.82
N ASP A 314 0.68 9.53 -3.77
CA ASP A 314 -0.17 10.32 -2.89
C ASP A 314 -0.15 9.85 -1.43
N TRP A 315 -0.36 10.81 -0.51
CA TRP A 315 -0.32 10.64 0.93
C TRP A 315 -1.54 11.27 1.59
N GLY A 316 -2.08 10.63 2.61
CA GLY A 316 -3.15 11.23 3.41
C GLY A 316 -4.09 10.19 3.99
N GLY A 317 -5.32 10.63 4.25
CA GLY A 317 -6.36 9.81 4.83
C GLY A 317 -7.36 9.29 3.80
N GLU A 318 -7.84 8.08 4.02
CA GLU A 318 -8.98 7.50 3.32
C GLU A 318 -9.89 6.76 4.29
N VAL A 319 -11.19 6.84 4.06
CA VAL A 319 -12.22 6.21 4.88
C VAL A 319 -13.24 5.54 3.98
N TYR A 320 -13.93 4.56 4.53
CA TYR A 320 -15.09 3.97 3.92
C TYR A 320 -16.19 3.72 4.94
N SER A 321 -17.43 3.92 4.52
CA SER A 321 -18.61 3.43 5.22
C SER A 321 -19.70 2.97 4.24
N PRO A 322 -20.51 1.96 4.62
CA PRO A 322 -21.78 1.72 3.96
C PRO A 322 -22.68 2.97 3.94
N LEU A 323 -23.51 3.11 2.91
CA LEU A 323 -24.36 4.28 2.70
C LEU A 323 -25.42 4.51 3.79
N ASP A 324 -25.85 3.43 4.42
CA ASP A 324 -26.86 3.41 5.49
C ASP A 324 -26.24 3.67 6.88
N GLN A 325 -24.95 3.98 6.94
CA GLN A 325 -24.20 4.19 8.18
C GLN A 325 -23.54 5.57 8.20
N SER A 326 -23.34 6.11 9.41
CA SER A 326 -22.52 7.33 9.56
C SER A 326 -21.07 6.98 9.26
N SER A 327 -20.39 7.81 8.47
CA SER A 327 -18.98 7.58 8.14
C SER A 327 -18.09 7.79 9.36
N PRO A 328 -17.01 6.99 9.50
CA PRO A 328 -16.12 7.09 10.66
C PRO A 328 -15.30 8.38 10.62
N ALA A 329 -14.66 8.70 11.74
CA ALA A 329 -13.67 9.77 11.77
C ALA A 329 -12.42 9.39 10.96
N MET A 330 -11.79 10.39 10.35
CA MET A 330 -10.43 10.32 9.78
C MET A 330 -9.46 11.00 10.74
N GLY A 331 -8.30 10.40 10.99
CA GLY A 331 -7.29 11.00 11.86
C GLY A 331 -7.79 11.13 13.30
N THR A 332 -7.75 12.34 13.86
CA THR A 332 -8.23 12.60 15.23
C THR A 332 -9.76 12.73 15.33
N GLY A 333 -10.45 12.92 14.20
CA GLY A 333 -11.84 13.36 14.18
C GLY A 333 -12.00 14.85 14.48
N ILE A 334 -10.94 15.65 14.44
CA ILE A 334 -10.96 17.08 14.71
C ILE A 334 -10.58 17.81 13.43
N ARG A 335 -11.54 18.56 12.89
CA ARG A 335 -11.30 19.34 11.67
C ARG A 335 -10.06 20.24 11.82
N PRO A 336 -9.14 20.25 10.84
CA PRO A 336 -7.93 21.05 10.92
C PRO A 336 -8.27 22.54 11.08
N ARG A 337 -7.56 23.25 11.95
CA ARG A 337 -7.69 24.70 12.05
C ARG A 337 -6.96 25.35 10.87
N TRP A 338 -7.57 26.37 10.25
CA TRP A 338 -7.02 27.04 9.08
C TRP A 338 -5.56 27.50 9.27
N LYS A 339 -4.65 27.03 8.39
CA LYS A 339 -3.23 27.46 8.29
C LYS A 339 -2.46 27.48 9.62
N LYS A 340 -2.91 26.68 10.59
CA LYS A 340 -2.21 26.45 11.86
C LYS A 340 -2.05 24.95 12.01
N TRP A 341 -0.80 24.50 12.07
CA TRP A 341 -0.47 23.15 12.44
C TRP A 341 -0.05 23.11 13.90
N ASP A 342 -0.67 22.23 14.66
CA ASP A 342 -0.17 21.82 15.97
C ASP A 342 -0.09 20.29 15.94
N PRO A 343 1.12 19.70 15.99
CA PRO A 343 1.28 18.25 15.97
C PRO A 343 0.53 17.56 17.11
N ASN A 344 0.20 18.28 18.19
CA ASN A 344 -0.48 17.72 19.34
C ASN A 344 -1.97 17.46 19.11
N TYR A 345 -2.61 18.13 18.15
CA TYR A 345 -4.09 18.10 18.03
C TYR A 345 -4.61 17.63 16.69
N SER A 346 -3.75 17.33 15.72
CA SER A 346 -4.19 16.97 14.38
C SER A 346 -3.36 15.85 13.80
N ALA A 347 -4.06 14.92 13.14
CA ALA A 347 -3.39 13.88 12.39
C ALA A 347 -2.64 14.49 11.21
N HIS A 348 -1.39 14.07 11.06
CA HIS A 348 -0.47 14.68 10.14
C HIS A 348 0.53 13.68 9.58
N SER A 349 1.11 14.05 8.45
CA SER A 349 2.29 13.41 7.90
C SER A 349 3.38 14.44 7.69
N ARG A 350 4.61 14.07 8.05
CA ARG A 350 5.81 14.90 7.84
C ARG A 350 6.84 14.13 7.03
N LEU A 351 7.85 14.83 6.52
CA LEU A 351 8.84 14.28 5.59
C LEU A 351 8.20 13.59 4.37
N VAL A 352 7.06 14.13 3.91
CA VAL A 352 6.42 13.67 2.67
C VAL A 352 7.37 13.92 1.51
N ALA A 353 7.82 12.85 0.88
CA ALA A 353 8.85 12.93 -0.15
C ALA A 353 8.79 11.76 -1.13
N ILE A 354 9.33 12.01 -2.32
CA ILE A 354 9.55 11.03 -3.40
C ILE A 354 11.03 10.85 -3.65
N ALA A 355 11.42 9.71 -4.21
CA ALA A 355 12.78 9.42 -4.61
C ALA A 355 12.83 9.07 -6.10
N TYR A 356 13.90 9.53 -6.75
CA TYR A 356 14.21 9.23 -8.15
C TYR A 356 15.49 8.39 -8.21
N GLY A 357 15.53 7.39 -9.11
CA GLY A 357 16.69 6.53 -9.32
C GLY A 357 16.84 5.50 -8.20
N GLY A 358 16.36 4.28 -8.43
CA GLY A 358 16.20 3.24 -7.41
C GLY A 358 17.50 2.63 -6.88
N ASN A 359 17.86 3.01 -5.64
CA ASN A 359 18.63 2.17 -4.74
C ASN A 359 18.35 2.57 -3.28
N SER A 360 18.81 1.78 -2.32
CA SER A 360 18.65 2.08 -0.89
C SER A 360 19.26 3.42 -0.41
N GLN A 361 20.06 4.10 -1.25
CA GLN A 361 20.66 5.41 -0.97
C GLN A 361 19.94 6.57 -1.69
N SER A 362 18.83 6.34 -2.40
CA SER A 362 18.13 7.41 -3.12
C SER A 362 17.80 8.57 -2.21
N GLU A 363 18.14 9.78 -2.66
CA GLU A 363 17.77 11.02 -1.99
C GLU A 363 16.25 11.24 -2.13
N PHE A 364 15.62 11.56 -1.01
CA PHE A 364 14.20 11.87 -0.96
C PHE A 364 14.00 13.37 -1.08
N VAL A 365 13.25 13.78 -2.10
CA VAL A 365 13.01 15.17 -2.45
C VAL A 365 11.54 15.55 -2.27
N ASN A 366 11.31 16.84 -2.05
CA ASN A 366 9.96 17.38 -1.92
C ASN A 366 9.17 17.24 -3.24
N PRO A 367 7.94 16.69 -3.24
CA PRO A 367 7.11 16.60 -4.44
C PRO A 367 6.51 17.96 -4.81
N ASN A 368 7.29 18.84 -5.43
CA ASN A 368 6.91 20.25 -5.65
C ASN A 368 5.65 20.43 -6.52
N ASP A 369 5.27 19.43 -7.30
CA ASP A 369 4.10 19.44 -8.18
C ASP A 369 2.82 18.92 -7.51
N ALA A 370 2.89 18.48 -6.24
CA ALA A 370 1.76 17.87 -5.55
C ALA A 370 0.68 18.88 -5.14
N GLU A 371 -0.58 18.46 -5.27
CA GLU A 371 -1.80 19.21 -4.97
C GLU A 371 -2.70 18.45 -4.00
N VAL A 372 -3.59 19.18 -3.32
CA VAL A 372 -4.55 18.60 -2.38
C VAL A 372 -5.82 18.18 -3.09
N TYR A 373 -6.37 17.03 -2.69
CA TYR A 373 -7.62 16.49 -3.18
C TYR A 373 -8.50 16.03 -2.01
N GLU A 374 -9.76 16.46 -2.03
CA GLU A 374 -10.76 16.16 -1.00
C GLU A 374 -12.03 15.66 -1.69
N SER A 375 -12.50 14.45 -1.37
CA SER A 375 -13.74 13.92 -1.93
C SER A 375 -15.00 14.48 -1.24
N ASP A 376 -14.91 14.78 0.06
CA ASP A 376 -15.98 15.44 0.81
C ASP A 376 -15.37 16.50 1.76
N PRO A 377 -15.14 17.72 1.25
CA PRO A 377 -14.59 18.84 2.02
C PRO A 377 -15.42 19.20 3.26
N LYS A 378 -16.69 18.78 3.37
CA LYS A 378 -17.53 19.10 4.54
C LYS A 378 -17.19 18.17 5.71
N SER A 379 -16.92 16.90 5.44
CA SER A 379 -16.67 15.88 6.46
C SER A 379 -15.18 15.67 6.73
N TYR A 380 -14.34 15.79 5.70
CA TYR A 380 -12.90 15.54 5.74
C TYR A 380 -12.16 16.73 5.14
N SER A 381 -10.96 16.99 5.62
CA SER A 381 -10.13 18.08 5.09
C SER A 381 -8.66 17.74 5.14
N ILE A 382 -7.91 18.28 4.18
CA ILE A 382 -6.46 18.25 4.14
C ILE A 382 -5.90 19.67 4.04
N LEU A 383 -4.83 19.95 4.78
CA LEU A 383 -4.05 21.16 4.66
C LEU A 383 -2.61 20.80 4.31
N ASP A 384 -2.10 21.34 3.20
CA ASP A 384 -0.69 21.32 2.88
C ASP A 384 0.00 22.54 3.53
N ILE A 385 0.82 22.27 4.55
CA ILE A 385 1.61 23.30 5.23
C ILE A 385 2.85 23.67 4.41
N GLY A 386 3.21 22.82 3.44
CA GLY A 386 4.39 22.99 2.61
C GLY A 386 5.67 22.52 3.31
N TYR A 387 6.81 22.91 2.72
CA TYR A 387 8.13 22.48 3.17
C TYR A 387 8.60 23.32 4.36
N VAL A 388 8.81 22.66 5.51
CA VAL A 388 9.35 23.28 6.73
C VAL A 388 10.85 22.96 6.83
N LYS A 389 11.68 24.00 6.68
CA LYS A 389 13.16 23.88 6.71
C LYS A 389 13.72 23.61 8.11
N ASN A 390 13.04 24.04 9.16
CA ASN A 390 13.51 23.87 10.53
C ASN A 390 13.36 22.40 10.96
N GLU A 391 14.38 21.87 11.66
CA GLU A 391 14.33 20.58 12.37
C GLU A 391 14.13 19.32 11.51
N ASN A 392 14.54 19.32 10.22
CA ASN A 392 14.38 18.17 9.33
C ASN A 392 12.92 17.64 9.26
N ILE A 393 11.94 18.53 9.38
CA ILE A 393 10.51 18.18 9.34
C ILE A 393 10.05 17.91 7.90
N GLY A 394 10.66 18.55 6.90
CA GLY A 394 10.32 18.39 5.48
C GLY A 394 8.92 18.92 5.16
N ARG A 395 8.27 18.36 4.13
CA ARG A 395 6.88 18.72 3.82
C ARG A 395 5.90 18.14 4.83
N VAL A 396 4.98 18.97 5.30
CA VAL A 396 3.96 18.60 6.27
C VAL A 396 2.57 18.73 5.67
N ILE A 397 1.75 17.70 5.86
CA ILE A 397 0.32 17.71 5.58
C ILE A 397 -0.46 17.37 6.84
N ILE A 398 -1.64 17.98 6.99
CA ILE A 398 -2.62 17.65 8.03
C ILE A 398 -3.83 17.07 7.35
N TYR A 399 -4.30 15.89 7.75
CA TYR A 399 -5.51 15.26 7.22
C TYR A 399 -6.39 14.83 8.38
N ASP A 400 -7.63 15.32 8.42
CA ASP A 400 -8.51 15.05 9.56
C ASP A 400 -9.98 15.26 9.18
N GLY A 401 -10.90 14.66 9.94
CA GLY A 401 -12.32 14.80 9.66
C GLY A 401 -13.21 14.04 10.62
N ARG A 402 -14.35 14.63 10.99
CA ARG A 402 -15.29 14.09 11.98
C ARG A 402 -16.06 12.86 11.50
N GLY A 403 -16.10 12.64 10.18
CA GLY A 403 -17.08 11.75 9.57
C GLY A 403 -18.37 12.49 9.22
N GLY A 404 -19.16 11.89 8.33
CA GLY A 404 -20.46 12.40 7.90
C GLY A 404 -21.61 11.72 8.66
N LEU A 405 -22.64 12.50 9.01
CA LEU A 405 -23.92 11.96 9.51
C LEU A 405 -24.73 11.37 8.36
N ILE A 406 -25.51 10.31 8.61
CA ILE A 406 -26.52 9.82 7.66
C ILE A 406 -27.41 11.00 7.29
N LYS A 407 -27.40 11.42 6.01
CA LYS A 407 -28.44 12.35 5.54
C LYS A 407 -29.76 11.60 5.66
N PRO A 408 -30.78 12.14 6.38
CA PRO A 408 -32.11 11.56 6.31
C PRO A 408 -32.52 11.58 4.84
N THR A 409 -32.83 10.41 4.28
CA THR A 409 -33.52 10.33 3.00
C THR A 409 -34.84 11.08 3.17
N ALA A 410 -34.96 12.20 2.45
CA ALA A 410 -36.16 13.03 2.42
C ALA A 410 -37.30 12.32 1.69
#